data_AF-A0A969HVH3-F1
#
_entry.id   AF-A0A969HVH3-F1
#
_cell.length_a   1.000
_cell.length_b   1.000
_cell.length_c   1.000
_cell.angle_alpha   90.00
_cell.angle_beta   90.00
_cell.angle_gamma   90.00
#
_symmetry.space_group_name_H-M   'P 1'
#
loop_
_entity.id
_entity.type
_entity.pdbx_description
1 polymer ?
#
loop_
_entity_poly.entity_id
_entity_poly.type
_entity_poly.pdbx_seq_one_letter_code
_entity_poly.pdbx_strand_id
1 'polypeptide(L)'
;MSMVDEGTPNPTGEAIFQELLWIHQIIRHNLTTIMDVIEQITQGAPAEQVRAQIEDLASTSIIWTLRVNCMRYCSFVHKHHNFEDAAWFPALRRINPGLHSVIDKLQADHVVVAQLLDEVEAAAQRLASDETARTTLADALHRLAEHLIAHLDYEETSLASTLRSLTTWPHA
;
A
#
# COMPACT_ATOMS: atom_id res chain seq x y z
N MET A 1 10.53 28.91 -18.51
CA MET A 1 9.34 29.11 -17.66
C MET A 1 9.68 28.51 -16.31
N SER A 2 9.61 29.26 -15.20
CA SER A 2 9.87 28.72 -13.87
C SER A 2 8.90 27.57 -13.59
N MET A 3 9.39 26.37 -13.25
CA MET A 3 8.54 25.22 -12.92
C MET A 3 7.95 25.31 -11.50
N VAL A 4 8.29 26.37 -10.77
CA VAL A 4 7.85 26.67 -9.41
C VAL A 4 7.34 28.11 -9.40
N ASP A 5 6.05 28.27 -9.15
CA ASP A 5 5.46 29.55 -8.76
C ASP A 5 5.55 29.58 -7.23
N GLU A 6 6.49 30.36 -6.71
CA GLU A 6 6.88 30.52 -5.30
C GLU A 6 6.04 29.75 -4.27
N GLY A 7 6.26 28.42 -4.15
CA GLY A 7 5.66 27.55 -3.12
C GLY A 7 4.14 27.61 -2.94
N THR A 8 3.40 28.25 -3.84
CA THR A 8 1.99 28.58 -3.62
C THR A 8 1.10 27.48 -4.21
N PRO A 9 0.16 26.92 -3.43
CA PRO A 9 -0.80 25.95 -3.94
C PRO A 9 -1.56 26.46 -5.16
N ASN A 10 -1.69 25.63 -6.20
CA ASN A 10 -2.45 25.94 -7.41
C ASN A 10 -3.33 24.74 -7.84
N PRO A 11 -4.32 24.92 -8.73
CA PRO A 11 -5.25 23.86 -9.10
C PRO A 11 -4.59 22.61 -9.69
N THR A 12 -3.49 22.77 -10.44
CA THR A 12 -2.77 21.64 -11.03
C THR A 12 -2.02 20.85 -9.96
N GLY A 13 -1.31 21.54 -9.08
CA GLY A 13 -0.60 20.89 -7.98
C GLY A 13 -1.54 20.22 -6.99
N GLU A 14 -2.70 20.82 -6.71
CA GLU A 14 -3.72 20.19 -5.87
C GLU A 14 -4.24 18.90 -6.51
N ALA A 15 -4.50 18.89 -7.83
CA ALA A 15 -4.93 17.67 -8.52
C ALA A 15 -3.89 16.54 -8.42
N ILE A 16 -2.60 16.86 -8.59
CA ILE A 16 -1.49 15.90 -8.43
C ILE A 16 -1.47 15.33 -6.99
N PHE A 17 -1.59 16.19 -5.99
CA PHE A 17 -1.61 15.74 -4.59
C PHE A 17 -2.86 14.89 -4.27
N GLN A 18 -4.02 15.25 -4.81
CA GLN A 18 -5.24 14.46 -4.63
C GLN A 18 -5.16 13.09 -5.30
N GLU A 19 -4.45 12.95 -6.42
CA GLU A 19 -4.20 11.65 -7.05
C GLU A 19 -3.38 10.73 -6.14
N LEU A 20 -2.32 11.26 -5.50
CA LEU A 20 -1.55 10.53 -4.49
C LEU A 20 -2.44 10.04 -3.35
N LEU A 21 -3.21 10.96 -2.73
CA LEU A 21 -4.14 10.62 -1.64
C LEU A 21 -5.15 9.55 -2.06
N TRP A 22 -5.66 9.61 -3.28
CA TRP A 22 -6.63 8.64 -3.77
C TRP A 22 -6.03 7.23 -3.90
N ILE A 23 -4.82 7.11 -4.47
CA ILE A 23 -4.09 5.84 -4.56
C ILE A 23 -3.81 5.30 -3.14
N HIS A 24 -3.33 6.16 -2.25
CA HIS A 24 -3.04 5.84 -0.86
C HIS A 24 -4.28 5.38 -0.09
N GLN A 25 -5.45 5.94 -0.37
CA GLN A 25 -6.70 5.49 0.22
C GLN A 25 -7.09 4.08 -0.27
N ILE A 26 -6.82 3.74 -1.54
CA ILE A 26 -7.00 2.38 -2.05
C ILE A 26 -6.08 1.40 -1.32
N ILE A 27 -4.81 1.79 -1.08
CA ILE A 27 -3.86 0.95 -0.34
C ILE A 27 -4.38 0.67 1.08
N ARG A 28 -4.79 1.71 1.80
CA ARG A 28 -5.34 1.57 3.17
C ARG A 28 -6.59 0.68 3.18
N HIS A 29 -7.54 0.94 2.29
CA HIS A 29 -8.80 0.18 2.24
C HIS A 29 -8.59 -1.31 1.93
N ASN A 30 -7.73 -1.63 0.97
CA ASN A 30 -7.44 -3.01 0.60
C ASN A 30 -6.74 -3.76 1.74
N LEU A 31 -5.83 -3.09 2.45
CA LEU A 31 -5.16 -3.67 3.60
C LEU A 31 -6.14 -4.02 4.72
N THR A 32 -7.00 -3.06 5.10
CA THR A 32 -8.06 -3.30 6.10
C THR A 32 -8.95 -4.48 5.69
N THR A 33 -9.37 -4.52 4.42
CA THR A 33 -10.21 -5.62 3.90
C THR A 33 -9.53 -6.98 4.05
N ILE A 34 -8.23 -7.08 3.74
CA ILE A 34 -7.48 -8.34 3.88
C ILE A 34 -7.33 -8.73 5.36
N MET A 35 -7.06 -7.75 6.23
CA MET A 35 -6.95 -7.94 7.67
C MET A 35 -8.26 -8.44 8.29
N ASP A 36 -9.41 -7.87 7.91
CA ASP A 36 -10.72 -8.30 8.39
C ASP A 36 -11.02 -9.76 8.00
N VAL A 37 -10.63 -10.17 6.79
CA VAL A 37 -10.82 -11.55 6.30
C VAL A 37 -9.96 -12.54 7.10
N ILE A 38 -8.69 -12.22 7.38
CA ILE A 38 -7.84 -13.14 8.16
C ILE A 38 -8.28 -13.21 9.63
N GLU A 39 -8.80 -12.13 10.20
CA GLU A 39 -9.39 -12.14 11.53
C GLU A 39 -10.61 -13.08 11.62
N GLN A 40 -11.52 -13.01 10.64
CA GLN A 40 -12.68 -13.91 10.56
C GLN A 40 -12.27 -15.39 10.45
N ILE A 41 -11.20 -15.67 9.71
CA ILE A 41 -10.70 -17.05 9.53
C ILE A 41 -9.99 -17.56 10.79
N THR A 42 -9.28 -16.69 11.52
CA THR A 42 -8.51 -17.07 12.72
C THR A 42 -9.38 -17.23 13.97
N GLN A 43 -10.42 -16.42 14.14
CA GLN A 43 -11.36 -16.51 15.27
C GLN A 43 -12.40 -17.63 15.11
N GLY A 44 -12.52 -18.20 13.91
CA GLY A 44 -13.53 -19.18 13.54
C GLY A 44 -14.85 -18.51 13.18
N ALA A 45 -15.37 -18.81 11.99
CA ALA A 45 -16.66 -18.27 11.55
C ALA A 45 -17.80 -18.74 12.48
N PRO A 46 -18.77 -17.89 12.85
CA PRO A 46 -19.99 -18.29 13.55
C PRO A 46 -20.66 -19.47 12.83
N ALA A 47 -21.18 -20.44 13.58
CA ALA A 47 -21.74 -21.69 13.03
C ALA A 47 -22.85 -21.48 11.97
N GLU A 48 -23.55 -20.35 12.03
CA GLU A 48 -24.54 -19.93 11.03
C GLU A 48 -23.90 -19.56 9.67
N GLN A 49 -22.75 -18.89 9.72
CA GLN A 49 -21.97 -18.49 8.56
C GLN A 49 -21.25 -19.69 7.92
N VAL A 50 -20.78 -20.63 8.74
CA VAL A 50 -20.22 -21.93 8.27
C VAL A 50 -21.26 -22.71 7.46
N ARG A 51 -22.53 -22.72 7.91
CA ARG A 51 -23.61 -23.42 7.21
C ARG A 51 -23.99 -22.77 5.88
N ALA A 52 -24.03 -21.44 5.81
CA ALA A 52 -24.21 -20.72 4.55
C ALA A 52 -23.02 -20.89 3.59
N GLN A 53 -21.79 -20.97 4.12
CA GLN A 53 -20.57 -21.21 3.33
C GLN A 53 -20.50 -22.63 2.77
N ILE A 54 -21.06 -23.64 3.46
CA ILE A 54 -21.14 -25.02 2.92
C ILE A 54 -22.01 -25.07 1.66
N GLU A 55 -23.08 -24.28 1.59
CA GLU A 55 -23.92 -24.17 0.39
C GLU A 55 -23.22 -23.39 -0.75
N ASP A 56 -22.30 -22.48 -0.40
CA ASP A 56 -21.49 -21.69 -1.34
C ASP A 56 -20.14 -22.34 -1.71
N LEU A 57 -19.80 -23.53 -1.16
CA LEU A 57 -18.57 -24.30 -1.47
C LEU A 57 -18.42 -24.68 -2.95
N ALA A 58 -19.44 -24.43 -3.77
CA ALA A 58 -19.36 -24.51 -5.23
C ALA A 58 -18.63 -23.30 -5.87
N SER A 59 -18.39 -22.19 -5.16
CA SER A 59 -17.80 -20.96 -5.71
C SER A 59 -16.54 -20.48 -4.95
N THR A 60 -15.44 -21.23 -5.12
CA THR A 60 -14.06 -20.84 -4.74
C THR A 60 -13.78 -20.73 -3.23
N SER A 61 -12.99 -21.68 -2.70
CA SER A 61 -12.54 -21.68 -1.30
C SER A 61 -12.08 -20.29 -0.82
N ILE A 62 -12.65 -19.80 0.29
CA ILE A 62 -12.27 -18.53 0.95
C ILE A 62 -10.75 -18.38 1.12
N ILE A 63 -10.03 -19.49 1.33
CA ILE A 63 -8.58 -19.54 1.42
C ILE A 63 -7.91 -19.16 0.09
N TRP A 64 -8.43 -19.64 -1.04
CA TRP A 64 -7.94 -19.24 -2.36
C TRP A 64 -8.21 -17.77 -2.61
N THR A 65 -9.41 -17.29 -2.26
CA THR A 65 -9.77 -15.87 -2.39
C THR A 65 -8.84 -14.98 -1.58
N LEU A 66 -8.56 -15.32 -0.32
CA LEU A 66 -7.59 -14.61 0.51
C LEU A 66 -6.20 -14.58 -0.11
N ARG A 67 -5.70 -15.74 -0.57
CA ARG A 67 -4.41 -15.84 -1.25
C ARG A 67 -4.33 -14.92 -2.46
N VAL A 68 -5.34 -14.95 -3.34
CA VAL A 68 -5.37 -14.11 -4.55
C VAL A 68 -5.41 -12.62 -4.19
N ASN A 69 -6.19 -12.24 -3.17
CA ASN A 69 -6.25 -10.85 -2.72
C ASN A 69 -4.91 -10.37 -2.15
N CYS A 70 -4.24 -11.17 -1.32
CA CYS A 70 -2.89 -10.86 -0.82
C CYS A 70 -1.92 -10.63 -2.00
N MET A 71 -1.95 -11.49 -3.02
CA MET A 71 -1.05 -11.39 -4.16
C MET A 71 -1.31 -10.16 -5.03
N ARG A 72 -2.59 -9.83 -5.26
CA ARG A 72 -2.97 -8.62 -5.99
C ARG A 72 -2.57 -7.36 -5.23
N TYR A 73 -2.80 -7.36 -3.93
CA TYR A 73 -2.46 -6.25 -3.05
C TYR A 73 -0.95 -6.01 -3.02
N CYS A 74 -0.15 -7.05 -2.79
CA CYS A 74 1.31 -6.93 -2.77
C CYS A 74 1.86 -6.44 -4.11
N SER A 75 1.38 -7.01 -5.23
CA SER A 75 1.76 -6.54 -6.56
C SER A 75 1.40 -5.08 -6.81
N PHE A 76 0.27 -4.60 -6.29
CA PHE A 76 -0.16 -3.21 -6.43
C PHE A 76 0.76 -2.25 -5.67
N VAL A 77 1.03 -2.54 -4.39
CA VAL A 77 1.90 -1.69 -3.55
C VAL A 77 3.33 -1.67 -4.10
N HIS A 78 3.89 -2.82 -4.52
CA HIS A 78 5.19 -2.85 -5.19
C HIS A 78 5.24 -1.96 -6.43
N LYS A 79 4.21 -2.00 -7.29
CA LYS A 79 4.20 -1.18 -8.52
C LYS A 79 4.11 0.30 -8.21
N HIS A 80 3.32 0.68 -7.23
CA HIS A 80 3.18 2.06 -6.78
C HIS A 80 4.53 2.60 -6.26
N HIS A 81 5.15 1.94 -5.29
CA HIS A 81 6.43 2.38 -4.73
C HIS A 81 7.56 2.35 -5.77
N ASN A 82 7.61 1.34 -6.63
CA ASN A 82 8.60 1.29 -7.72
C ASN A 82 8.43 2.46 -8.71
N PHE A 83 7.19 2.89 -8.96
CA PHE A 83 6.94 4.04 -9.82
C PHE A 83 7.41 5.34 -9.16
N GLU A 84 7.21 5.48 -7.86
CA GLU A 84 7.70 6.63 -7.11
C GLU A 84 9.22 6.70 -7.11
N ASP A 85 9.88 5.59 -6.81
CA ASP A 85 11.33 5.47 -6.81
C ASP A 85 11.94 5.77 -8.18
N ALA A 86 11.33 5.25 -9.24
CA ALA A 86 11.87 5.36 -10.60
C ALA A 86 11.55 6.71 -11.26
N ALA A 87 10.43 7.34 -10.93
CA ALA A 87 9.93 8.52 -11.63
C ALA A 87 9.70 9.73 -10.72
N TRP A 88 8.92 9.59 -9.64
CA TRP A 88 8.53 10.74 -8.81
C TRP A 88 9.69 11.31 -8.00
N PHE A 89 10.38 10.47 -7.24
CA PHE A 89 11.45 10.89 -6.34
C PHE A 89 12.60 11.57 -7.08
N PRO A 90 13.11 11.06 -8.22
CA PRO A 90 14.12 11.78 -9.00
C PRO A 90 13.64 13.17 -9.47
N ALA A 91 12.38 13.30 -9.87
CA ALA A 91 11.81 14.58 -10.31
C ALA A 91 11.67 15.56 -9.15
N LEU A 92 11.15 15.12 -8.01
CA LEU A 92 10.99 15.93 -6.80
C LEU A 92 12.35 16.40 -6.25
N ARG A 93 13.40 15.57 -6.30
CA ARG A 93 14.77 15.99 -5.94
C ARG A 93 15.31 17.13 -6.80
N ARG A 94 14.90 17.21 -8.08
CA ARG A 94 15.30 18.30 -8.99
C ARG A 94 14.51 19.58 -8.72
N ILE A 95 13.23 19.46 -8.38
CA ILE A 95 12.34 20.60 -8.12
C ILE A 95 12.64 21.25 -6.77
N ASN A 96 12.77 20.43 -5.71
CA ASN A 96 12.95 20.90 -4.36
C ASN A 96 14.12 20.16 -3.68
N PRO A 97 15.34 20.74 -3.69
CA PRO A 97 16.50 20.18 -3.00
C PRO A 97 16.29 19.97 -1.49
N GLY A 98 15.37 20.71 -0.86
CA GLY A 98 15.01 20.53 0.54
C GLY A 98 14.34 19.19 0.85
N LEU A 99 13.87 18.46 -0.16
CA LEU A 99 13.26 17.13 0.02
C LEU A 99 14.27 15.99 0.00
N HIS A 100 15.57 16.22 -0.18
CA HIS A 100 16.53 15.12 -0.34
C HIS A 100 16.50 14.13 0.84
N SER A 101 16.50 14.63 2.08
CA SER A 101 16.44 13.77 3.27
C SER A 101 15.07 13.11 3.48
N VAL A 102 13.98 13.78 3.07
CA VAL A 102 12.62 13.20 3.10
C VAL A 102 12.57 12.00 2.15
N ILE A 103 13.04 12.20 0.92
CA ILE A 103 13.07 11.16 -0.10
C ILE A 103 14.02 10.03 0.29
N ASP A 104 15.20 10.32 0.86
CA ASP A 104 16.10 9.27 1.39
C ASP A 104 15.37 8.36 2.40
N LYS A 105 14.58 8.95 3.30
CA LYS A 105 13.78 8.18 4.26
C LYS A 105 12.67 7.39 3.56
N LEU A 106 11.90 7.99 2.64
CA LEU A 106 10.83 7.29 1.93
C LEU A 106 11.35 6.07 1.17
N GLN A 107 12.49 6.20 0.50
CA GLN A 107 13.15 5.08 -0.19
C GLN A 107 13.62 4.00 0.78
N ALA A 108 14.10 4.36 1.96
CA ALA A 108 14.44 3.39 3.00
C ALA A 108 13.19 2.67 3.53
N ASP A 109 12.08 3.38 3.73
CA ASP A 109 10.80 2.79 4.10
C ASP A 109 10.29 1.83 3.00
N HIS A 110 10.43 2.18 1.71
CA HIS A 110 10.05 1.30 0.59
C HIS A 110 10.76 -0.05 0.63
N VAL A 111 12.04 -0.07 0.99
CA VAL A 111 12.80 -1.32 1.14
C VAL A 111 12.22 -2.19 2.26
N VAL A 112 11.86 -1.59 3.40
CA VAL A 112 11.25 -2.30 4.52
C VAL A 112 9.85 -2.82 4.15
N VAL A 113 9.02 -1.98 3.51
CA VAL A 113 7.69 -2.38 3.04
C VAL A 113 7.80 -3.53 2.04
N ALA A 114 8.73 -3.45 1.08
CA ALA A 114 8.92 -4.51 0.09
C ALA A 114 9.24 -5.86 0.74
N GLN A 115 10.10 -5.88 1.76
CA GLN A 115 10.41 -7.11 2.51
C GLN A 115 9.18 -7.66 3.24
N LEU A 116 8.37 -6.79 3.85
CA LEU A 116 7.14 -7.20 4.54
C LEU A 116 6.07 -7.72 3.56
N LEU A 117 5.99 -7.13 2.36
CA LEU A 117 5.14 -7.64 1.29
C LEU A 117 5.59 -9.05 0.89
N ASP A 118 6.87 -9.27 0.64
CA ASP A 118 7.42 -10.60 0.31
C ASP A 118 7.09 -11.66 1.39
N GLU A 119 7.15 -11.28 2.68
CA GLU A 119 6.74 -12.14 3.80
C GLU A 119 5.24 -12.50 3.74
N VAL A 120 4.38 -11.51 3.46
CA VAL A 120 2.93 -11.72 3.27
C VAL A 120 2.66 -12.65 2.07
N GLU A 121 3.35 -12.44 0.95
CA GLU A 121 3.24 -13.29 -0.24
C GLU A 121 3.61 -14.75 0.08
N ALA A 122 4.75 -14.94 0.75
CA ALA A 122 5.23 -16.27 1.14
C ALA A 122 4.25 -16.96 2.10
N ALA A 123 3.72 -16.25 3.10
CA ALA A 123 2.74 -16.79 4.03
C ALA A 123 1.42 -17.16 3.31
N ALA A 124 0.92 -16.29 2.44
CA ALA A 124 -0.31 -16.51 1.67
C ALA A 124 -0.21 -17.74 0.75
N GLN A 125 0.96 -18.01 0.16
CA GLN A 125 1.18 -19.18 -0.68
C GLN A 125 1.05 -20.50 0.06
N ARG A 126 1.39 -20.54 1.36
CA ARG A 126 1.35 -21.73 2.21
C ARG A 126 -0.02 -22.03 2.83
N LEU A 127 -1.00 -21.13 2.70
CA LEU A 127 -2.32 -21.24 3.36
C LEU A 127 -3.07 -22.56 3.09
N ALA A 128 -2.86 -23.19 1.94
CA ALA A 128 -3.53 -24.43 1.57
C ALA A 128 -2.89 -25.70 2.18
N SER A 129 -1.66 -25.60 2.67
CA SER A 129 -0.84 -26.77 3.05
C SER A 129 -0.32 -26.73 4.49
N ASP A 130 -0.49 -25.61 5.20
CA ASP A 130 0.08 -25.38 6.52
C ASP A 130 -0.94 -24.69 7.43
N GLU A 131 -1.32 -25.37 8.52
CA GLU A 131 -2.29 -24.87 9.50
C GLU A 131 -1.76 -23.64 10.26
N THR A 132 -0.43 -23.54 10.43
CA THR A 132 0.22 -22.39 11.06
C THR A 132 0.32 -21.17 10.15
N ALA A 133 0.17 -21.35 8.83
CA ALA A 133 0.30 -20.26 7.86
C ALA A 133 -0.72 -19.14 8.05
N ARG A 134 -1.88 -19.43 8.66
CA ARG A 134 -2.89 -18.40 8.99
C ARG A 134 -2.35 -17.41 10.02
N THR A 135 -1.79 -17.91 11.12
CA THR A 135 -1.18 -17.07 12.15
C THR A 135 0.03 -16.32 11.59
N THR A 136 0.90 -16.99 10.84
CA THR A 136 2.04 -16.33 10.18
C THR A 136 1.60 -15.20 9.25
N LEU A 137 0.55 -15.42 8.45
CA LEU A 137 0.02 -14.39 7.57
C LEU A 137 -0.57 -13.20 8.35
N ALA A 138 -1.33 -13.48 9.42
CA ALA A 138 -1.88 -12.43 10.28
C ALA A 138 -0.76 -11.57 10.90
N ASP A 139 0.30 -12.19 11.43
CA ASP A 139 1.44 -11.48 12.01
C ASP A 139 2.19 -10.64 10.97
N ALA A 140 2.39 -11.18 9.77
CA ALA A 140 3.02 -10.47 8.67
C ALA A 140 2.19 -9.25 8.22
N LEU A 141 0.86 -9.41 8.10
CA LEU A 141 -0.07 -8.33 7.75
C LEU A 141 -0.10 -7.23 8.82
N HIS A 142 -0.05 -7.58 10.11
CA HIS A 142 0.01 -6.58 11.19
C HIS A 142 1.29 -5.74 11.11
N ARG A 143 2.45 -6.39 10.92
CA ARG A 143 3.74 -5.68 10.75
C ARG A 143 3.72 -4.80 9.50
N LEU A 144 3.20 -5.31 8.39
CA LEU A 144 3.02 -4.54 7.17
C LEU A 144 2.14 -3.31 7.42
N ALA A 145 1.01 -3.46 8.12
CA ALA A 145 0.10 -2.36 8.40
C ALA A 145 0.74 -1.27 9.24
N GLU A 146 1.46 -1.63 10.30
CA GLU A 146 2.18 -0.67 11.14
C GLU A 146 3.16 0.18 10.31
N HIS A 147 4.02 -0.48 9.52
CA HIS A 147 5.03 0.21 8.73
C HIS A 147 4.44 0.99 7.56
N LEU A 148 3.52 0.39 6.81
CA LEU A 148 2.95 0.99 5.61
C LEU A 148 2.08 2.20 5.95
N ILE A 149 1.23 2.13 6.98
CA ILE A 149 0.40 3.28 7.35
C ILE A 149 1.27 4.46 7.80
N ALA A 150 2.28 4.20 8.65
CA ALA A 150 3.22 5.24 9.08
C ALA A 150 4.01 5.84 7.91
N HIS A 151 4.38 5.02 6.92
CA HIS A 151 5.03 5.46 5.70
C HIS A 151 4.14 6.38 4.86
N LEU A 152 2.90 5.96 4.57
CA LEU A 152 1.95 6.74 3.77
C LEU A 152 1.64 8.10 4.44
N ASP A 153 1.43 8.12 5.76
CA ASP A 153 1.17 9.35 6.51
C ASP A 153 2.36 10.32 6.44
N TYR A 154 3.58 9.79 6.52
CA TYR A 154 4.81 10.57 6.42
C TYR A 154 4.98 11.16 5.01
N GLU A 155 4.72 10.37 3.97
CA GLU A 155 4.81 10.82 2.58
C GLU A 155 3.81 11.93 2.27
N GLU A 156 2.53 11.70 2.58
CA GLU A 156 1.45 12.65 2.33
C GLU A 156 1.74 13.99 3.00
N THR A 157 2.19 13.96 4.25
CA THR A 157 2.53 15.17 5.00
C THR A 157 3.77 15.87 4.44
N SER A 158 4.81 15.11 4.11
CA SER A 158 6.12 15.69 3.75
C SER A 158 6.15 16.21 2.31
N LEU A 159 5.42 15.59 1.39
CA LEU A 159 5.40 15.98 -0.02
C LEU A 159 4.30 17.01 -0.34
N ALA A 160 3.28 17.12 0.51
CA ALA A 160 2.12 18.00 0.36
C ALA A 160 2.41 19.39 -0.21
N SER A 161 3.29 20.15 0.44
CA SER A 161 3.57 21.54 0.04
C SER A 161 4.22 21.61 -1.35
N THR A 162 5.16 20.70 -1.64
CA THR A 162 5.85 20.72 -2.94
C THR A 162 4.91 20.30 -4.05
N LEU A 163 4.15 19.21 -3.87
CA LEU A 163 3.20 18.71 -4.88
C LEU A 163 2.13 19.76 -5.20
N ARG A 164 1.57 20.42 -4.17
CA ARG A 164 0.57 21.48 -4.34
C ARG A 164 1.07 22.70 -5.11
N SER A 165 2.37 22.96 -5.10
CA SER A 165 2.99 24.09 -5.80
C SER A 165 3.33 23.80 -7.27
N LEU A 166 3.23 22.55 -7.73
CA LEU A 166 3.56 22.17 -9.10
C LEU A 166 2.53 22.75 -10.09
N THR A 167 3.00 23.36 -11.17
CA THR A 167 2.14 23.85 -12.26
C THR A 167 2.04 22.87 -13.42
N THR A 168 2.88 21.84 -13.43
CA THR A 168 2.85 20.71 -14.36
C THR A 168 3.65 19.55 -13.76
N TRP A 169 3.35 18.31 -14.15
CA TRP A 169 4.19 17.18 -13.78
C TRP A 169 5.49 17.23 -14.59
N PRO A 170 6.68 17.11 -13.98
CA PRO A 170 7.92 17.08 -14.73
C PRO A 170 7.95 15.82 -15.59
N HIS A 171 7.99 16.00 -16.91
CA HIS A 171 8.31 14.89 -17.80
C HIS A 171 9.74 14.42 -17.50
N ALA A 172 9.92 13.10 -17.49
CA ALA A 172 11.22 12.45 -17.33
C ALA A 172 12.17 12.81 -18.48
#